data_AF-A0A8G1MYR8-F1
#
_entry.id   AF-A0A8G1MYR8-F1
#
_cell.length_a   1.000
_cell.length_b   1.000
_cell.length_c   1.000
_cell.angle_alpha   90.00
_cell.angle_beta   90.00
_cell.angle_gamma   90.00
#
_symmetry.space_group_name_H-M   'P 1'
#
loop_
_entity.id
_entity.type
_entity.pdbx_description
1 polymer ?
#
loop_
_entity_poly.entity_id
_entity_poly.type
_entity_poly.pdbx_seq_one_letter_code
_entity_poly.pdbx_strand_id
1 'polypeptide(L)'
;MSYEELEAATAEIASQSGEMTSTLADLRTQLDALDWEGADKASYEEAKAQWDAAFEKINDILEAVGRAVDNAKNRYQETEAANAARFL
;
A
#
# COMPACT_ATOMS: atom_id res chain seq x y z
N MET A 1 -14.30 -7.53 15.04
CA MET A 1 -14.22 -7.07 13.66
C MET A 1 -15.42 -7.60 12.90
N SER A 2 -16.40 -6.74 12.66
CA SER A 2 -17.47 -6.98 11.69
C SER A 2 -16.91 -6.91 10.27
N TYR A 3 -17.71 -7.37 9.29
CA TYR A 3 -17.38 -7.22 7.87
C TYR A 3 -17.17 -5.75 7.48
N GLU A 4 -18.02 -4.85 8.00
CA GLU A 4 -17.98 -3.42 7.72
C GLU A 4 -16.70 -2.77 8.28
N GLU A 5 -16.25 -3.19 9.46
CA GLU A 5 -14.99 -2.70 10.06
C GLU A 5 -13.78 -3.12 9.22
N LEU A 6 -13.79 -4.33 8.64
CA LEU A 6 -12.72 -4.81 7.76
C LEU A 6 -12.71 -4.08 6.41
N GLU A 7 -13.89 -3.85 5.82
CA GLU A 7 -14.02 -3.09 4.57
C GLU A 7 -13.55 -1.64 4.75
N ALA A 8 -13.95 -0.99 5.84
CA ALA A 8 -13.52 0.37 6.18
C ALA A 8 -12.00 0.47 6.33
N ALA A 9 -11.39 -0.44 7.11
CA ALA A 9 -9.94 -0.45 7.29
C ALA A 9 -9.19 -0.65 5.96
N THR A 10 -9.74 -1.44 5.05
CA THR A 10 -9.13 -1.69 3.74
C THR A 10 -9.19 -0.45 2.85
N ALA A 11 -10.33 0.21 2.79
CA ALA A 11 -10.50 1.45 2.05
C ALA A 11 -9.56 2.55 2.59
N GLU A 12 -9.40 2.62 3.92
CA GLU A 12 -8.50 3.57 4.57
C GLU A 12 -7.04 3.31 4.20
N ILE A 13 -6.60 2.05 4.19
CA ILE A 13 -5.23 1.67 3.78
C ILE A 13 -4.98 2.01 2.31
N ALA A 14 -5.95 1.75 1.42
CA ALA A 14 -5.85 2.12 0.02
C ALA A 14 -5.78 3.64 -0.19
N SER A 15 -6.53 4.42 0.60
CA SER A 15 -6.48 5.89 0.57
C SER A 15 -5.10 6.40 1.02
N GLN A 16 -4.63 5.95 2.19
CA GLN A 16 -3.34 6.36 2.75
C GLN A 16 -2.17 5.97 1.82
N SER A 17 -2.28 4.82 1.16
CA SER A 17 -1.36 4.42 0.10
C SER A 17 -1.29 5.41 -1.06
N GLY A 18 -2.45 5.83 -1.56
CA GLY A 18 -2.54 6.78 -2.67
C GLY A 18 -1.93 8.14 -2.29
N GLU A 19 -2.23 8.62 -1.08
CA GLU A 19 -1.65 9.86 -0.54
C GLU A 19 -0.13 9.76 -0.39
N MET A 20 0.37 8.64 0.14
CA MET A 20 1.80 8.37 0.26
C MET A 20 2.46 8.34 -1.12
N THR A 21 1.83 7.66 -2.08
CA THR A 21 2.31 7.59 -3.47
C THR A 21 2.42 8.97 -4.11
N SER A 22 1.40 9.82 -3.95
CA SER A 22 1.41 11.19 -4.47
C SER A 22 2.50 12.03 -3.81
N THR A 23 2.58 12.00 -2.47
CA THR A 23 3.58 12.76 -1.71
C THR A 23 4.99 12.37 -2.13
N LEU A 24 5.21 11.07 -2.36
CA LEU A 24 6.48 10.57 -2.85
C LEU A 24 6.75 11.06 -4.30
N ALA A 25 5.80 10.93 -5.21
CA ALA A 25 5.97 11.45 -6.58
C ALA A 25 6.30 12.95 -6.62
N ASP A 26 5.67 13.74 -5.75
CA ASP A 26 5.92 15.17 -5.61
C ASP A 26 7.32 15.47 -5.09
N LEU A 27 7.80 14.74 -4.07
CA LEU A 27 9.16 14.92 -3.55
C LEU A 27 10.20 14.54 -4.61
N ARG A 28 9.97 13.46 -5.37
CA ARG A 28 10.86 13.07 -6.45
C ARG A 28 10.95 14.15 -7.52
N THR A 29 9.81 14.71 -7.93
CA THR A 29 9.78 15.81 -8.91
C THR A 29 10.59 17.01 -8.42
N GLN A 30 10.51 17.34 -7.12
CA GLN A 30 11.31 18.41 -6.54
C GLN A 30 12.81 18.08 -6.54
N LEU A 31 13.18 16.84 -6.19
CA LEU A 31 14.57 16.39 -6.19
C LEU A 31 15.18 16.38 -7.60
N ASP A 32 14.43 15.92 -8.60
CA ASP A 32 14.86 15.86 -10.00
C ASP A 32 15.07 17.27 -10.60
N ALA A 33 14.41 18.29 -10.05
CA ALA A 33 14.53 19.68 -10.47
C ALA A 33 15.72 20.42 -9.84
N LEU A 34 16.40 19.82 -8.84
CA LEU A 34 17.60 20.39 -8.26
C LEU A 34 18.81 20.10 -9.15
N ASP A 35 19.72 21.08 -9.26
CA ASP A 35 20.95 20.92 -10.03
C ASP A 35 22.04 20.29 -9.14
N TRP A 36 22.29 19.01 -9.34
CA TRP A 36 23.25 18.22 -8.56
C TRP A 36 24.62 18.24 -9.26
N GLU A 37 25.38 19.34 -9.13
CA GLU A 37 26.75 19.41 -9.66
C GLU A 37 27.79 18.80 -8.72
N GLY A 38 28.78 18.07 -9.27
CA GLY A 38 29.98 17.63 -8.54
C GLY A 38 29.83 16.34 -7.73
N ALA A 39 30.43 16.30 -6.52
CA ALA A 39 30.52 15.10 -5.67
C ALA A 39 29.16 14.61 -5.14
N ASP A 40 28.13 15.46 -5.19
CA ASP A 40 26.82 15.18 -4.62
C ASP A 40 25.92 14.36 -5.57
N LYS A 41 26.31 14.23 -6.84
CA LYS A 41 25.57 13.43 -7.84
C LYS A 41 25.49 11.95 -7.47
N ALA A 42 26.58 11.37 -6.95
CA ALA A 42 26.60 9.97 -6.53
C ALA A 42 25.67 9.73 -5.33
N SER A 43 25.66 10.64 -4.37
CA SER A 43 24.77 10.60 -3.21
C SER A 43 23.30 10.73 -3.62
N TYR A 44 23.00 11.61 -4.59
CA TYR A 44 21.65 11.73 -5.16
C TYR A 44 21.23 10.44 -5.89
N GLU A 45 22.09 9.86 -6.74
CA GLU A 45 21.78 8.59 -7.43
C GLU A 45 21.53 7.44 -6.45
N GLU A 46 22.28 7.38 -5.34
CA GLU A 46 22.05 6.41 -4.27
C GLU A 46 20.72 6.65 -3.54
N ALA A 47 20.44 7.90 -3.15
CA ALA A 47 19.17 8.27 -2.53
C ALA A 47 17.98 7.97 -3.45
N LYS A 48 18.13 8.21 -4.75
CA LYS A 48 17.15 7.90 -5.78
C LYS A 48 16.89 6.38 -5.88
N ALA A 49 17.94 5.56 -5.78
CA ALA A 49 17.78 4.10 -5.79
C ALA A 49 17.07 3.58 -4.53
N GLN A 50 17.44 4.10 -3.36
CA GLN A 50 16.78 3.76 -2.09
C GLN A 50 15.30 4.17 -2.10
N TRP A 51 15.02 5.32 -2.71
CA TRP A 51 13.67 5.83 -2.92
C TRP A 51 12.82 4.88 -3.77
N ASP A 52 13.34 4.51 -4.95
CA ASP A 52 12.64 3.62 -5.88
C ASP A 52 12.34 2.25 -5.21
N ALA A 53 13.29 1.72 -4.43
CA ALA A 53 13.11 0.48 -3.66
C ALA A 53 12.08 0.61 -2.52
N ALA A 54 12.07 1.74 -1.81
CA ALA A 54 11.08 1.98 -0.75
C ALA A 54 9.66 2.05 -1.33
N PHE A 55 9.51 2.69 -2.48
CA PHE A 55 8.24 2.80 -3.18
C PHE A 55 7.70 1.43 -3.63
N GLU A 56 8.56 0.61 -4.23
CA GLU A 56 8.21 -0.76 -4.62
C GLU A 56 7.75 -1.58 -3.41
N LYS A 57 8.48 -1.51 -2.30
CA LYS A 57 8.13 -2.20 -1.06
C LYS A 57 6.79 -1.75 -0.48
N ILE A 58 6.45 -0.47 -0.57
CA ILE A 58 5.16 0.04 -0.12
C ILE A 58 4.05 -0.60 -0.96
N ASN A 59 4.18 -0.63 -2.29
CA ASN A 59 3.21 -1.26 -3.17
C ASN A 59 3.03 -2.75 -2.87
N ASP A 60 4.13 -3.48 -2.63
CA ASP A 60 4.08 -4.90 -2.26
C ASP A 60 3.31 -5.14 -0.96
N ILE A 61 3.54 -4.31 0.06
CA ILE A 61 2.84 -4.40 1.35
C ILE A 61 1.35 -4.16 1.15
N LEU A 62 0.98 -3.17 0.35
CA LEU A 62 -0.41 -2.82 0.10
C LEU A 62 -1.14 -3.91 -0.68
N GLU A 63 -0.48 -4.50 -1.67
CA GLU A 63 -1.01 -5.64 -2.40
C GLU A 63 -1.19 -6.85 -1.47
N ALA A 64 -0.22 -7.10 -0.59
CA ALA A 64 -0.32 -8.16 0.41
C ALA A 64 -1.47 -7.94 1.40
N VAL A 65 -1.68 -6.70 1.85
CA VAL A 65 -2.81 -6.34 2.70
C VAL A 65 -4.14 -6.54 1.97
N GLY A 66 -4.26 -6.07 0.72
CA GLY A 66 -5.46 -6.27 -0.10
C GLY A 66 -5.81 -7.76 -0.24
N ARG A 67 -4.83 -8.61 -0.55
CA ARG A 67 -5.02 -10.07 -0.61
C ARG A 67 -5.44 -10.65 0.74
N ALA A 68 -4.86 -10.19 1.85
CA ALA A 68 -5.20 -10.69 3.18
C ALA A 68 -6.66 -10.35 3.54
N VAL A 69 -7.12 -9.15 3.19
CA VAL A 69 -8.51 -8.71 3.36
C VAL A 69 -9.46 -9.56 2.53
N ASP A 70 -9.18 -9.75 1.24
CA ASP A 70 -10.03 -10.56 0.36
C ASP A 70 -10.18 -11.99 0.86
N ASN A 71 -9.07 -12.57 1.35
CA ASN A 71 -9.11 -13.89 1.99
C ASN A 71 -9.96 -13.90 3.27
N ALA A 72 -9.87 -12.85 4.10
CA ALA A 72 -10.69 -12.73 5.29
C ALA A 72 -12.18 -12.59 4.96
N LYS A 73 -12.52 -11.83 3.91
CA LYS A 73 -13.89 -11.71 3.36
C LYS A 73 -14.44 -13.06 2.92
N ASN A 74 -13.70 -13.80 2.10
CA ASN A 74 -14.14 -15.11 1.61
C ASN A 74 -14.41 -16.08 2.77
N ARG A 75 -13.51 -16.14 3.76
CA ARG A 75 -13.69 -16.98 4.96
C ARG A 75 -14.91 -16.57 5.79
N TYR A 76 -15.18 -15.28 5.91
CA TYR A 76 -16.35 -14.79 6.63
C TYR A 76 -17.65 -15.23 5.94
N GLN A 77 -17.73 -15.06 4.62
CA GLN A 77 -18.87 -15.50 3.81
C GLN A 77 -19.09 -17.02 3.86
N GLU A 78 -18.02 -17.80 3.74
CA GLU A 78 -18.08 -19.27 3.86
C GLU A 78 -18.59 -19.71 5.24
N THR A 79 -18.13 -19.05 6.31
CA THR A 79 -18.51 -19.38 7.69
C THR A 79 -19.98 -19.01 7.95
N GLU A 80 -20.43 -17.83 7.52
CA GLU A 80 -21.84 -17.44 7.58
C GLU A 80 -22.73 -18.39 6.79
N ALA A 81 -22.35 -18.72 5.55
CA ALA A 81 -23.10 -19.67 4.71
C ALA A 81 -23.18 -21.07 5.34
N ALA A 82 -22.08 -21.56 5.90
CA ALA A 82 -22.02 -22.86 6.57
C ALA A 82 -22.87 -22.89 7.84
N ASN A 83 -22.87 -21.80 8.62
CA ASN A 83 -23.72 -21.65 9.80
C ASN A 83 -25.20 -21.56 9.41
N ALA A 84 -25.54 -20.73 8.42
CA ALA A 84 -26.91 -20.61 7.91
C ALA A 84 -27.45 -21.95 7.38
N ALA A 85 -26.64 -22.71 6.64
CA ALA A 85 -26.99 -24.05 6.16
C ALA A 85 -27.16 -25.09 7.28
N ARG A 86 -26.60 -24.84 8.47
CA ARG A 86 -26.70 -25.74 9.63
C ARG A 86 -27.95 -25.49 10.48
N PHE A 87 -28.58 -24.32 10.32
CA PHE A 87 -29.79 -23.90 11.04
C PHE A 87 -31.05 -23.88 10.16
N LEU A 88 -30.95 -24.30 8.89
CA LEU A 88 -32.05 -24.62 7.98
C LEU A 88 -32.28 -26.13 7.94
#